data_AF-A0A2G6X6Q4-F1
#
_entry.id   AF-A0A2G6X6Q4-F1
#
_cell.length_a   1.000
_cell.length_b   1.000
_cell.length_c   1.000
_cell.angle_alpha   90.00
_cell.angle_beta   90.00
_cell.angle_gamma   90.00
#
_symmetry.space_group_name_H-M   'P 1'
#
loop_
_entity.id
_entity.type
_entity.pdbx_description
1 polymer ?
#
loop_
_entity_poly.entity_id
_entity_poly.type
_entity_poly.pdbx_seq_one_letter_code
_entity_poly.pdbx_strand_id
1 'polypeptide(L)'
;MLIRVATFVAIAMGLSASVSSVLAQTPQFNCPVRLELLTEIDGAGVGGLDRLIYGVRARDWRPEFLDQALRRYEACQTAAPGPQSLKDAERADALRQFQLLKGSLQQRDHLLALEARQGGAQKAVAQSGAAQISQSSGILTWAYTRQSPGSAPASAPRSITCAEPEKLPEDLLTLSSQSQLELPKFYATCVQAQQISSSAAALFKESIDELGQERQAQAGFIAGVRKLVAAPPPQQTDQGVSALEKINHFQASSESAANAASDQLTALRQRVDARECAAHGKQAGIPEDLLKAQYLIEWATPASLVGMACVAARNGVPFRFSAKSLLSKDSFEVKGAPRVKVVLGQQDTAEGTTLLVPLEGTVQGKTFAVTRQNIQVLAQQIRLALKSQ
;
A
#
# COMPACT_ATOMS: atom_id res chain seq x y z
N MET A 1 -24.88 -67.92 -30.56
CA MET A 1 -25.05 -68.03 -32.02
C MET A 1 -24.55 -66.73 -32.63
N LEU A 2 -23.30 -66.76 -33.12
CA LEU A 2 -22.66 -65.97 -34.18
C LEU A 2 -23.06 -64.51 -34.48
N ILE A 3 -22.01 -63.68 -34.63
CA ILE A 3 -21.84 -62.50 -35.53
C ILE A 3 -22.35 -61.17 -34.91
N ARG A 4 -21.61 -60.03 -34.87
CA ARG A 4 -20.44 -59.54 -35.62
C ARG A 4 -19.72 -58.46 -34.80
N VAL A 5 -18.39 -58.48 -34.91
CA VAL A 5 -17.48 -57.38 -34.56
C VAL A 5 -17.66 -56.25 -35.58
N ALA A 6 -17.81 -55.01 -35.10
CA ALA A 6 -17.75 -53.80 -35.92
C ALA A 6 -16.62 -52.92 -35.37
N THR A 7 -15.45 -53.05 -36.01
CA THR A 7 -14.28 -52.19 -35.82
C THR A 7 -14.56 -50.85 -36.49
N PHE A 8 -14.76 -49.78 -35.72
CA PHE A 8 -14.75 -48.42 -36.24
C PHE A 8 -13.33 -47.86 -36.15
N VAL A 9 -12.73 -47.66 -37.31
CA VAL A 9 -11.50 -46.89 -37.51
C VAL A 9 -11.88 -45.42 -37.46
N ALA A 10 -11.49 -44.71 -36.41
CA ALA A 10 -11.54 -43.25 -36.36
C ALA A 10 -10.14 -42.70 -36.67
N ILE A 11 -9.99 -42.18 -37.88
CA ILE A 11 -8.81 -41.45 -38.34
C ILE A 11 -8.78 -40.11 -37.60
N ALA A 12 -7.91 -39.99 -36.60
CA ALA A 12 -7.59 -38.70 -35.98
C ALA A 12 -6.51 -38.01 -36.81
N MET A 13 -6.92 -37.27 -37.84
CA MET A 13 -6.08 -36.22 -38.44
C MET A 13 -6.12 -34.99 -37.53
N GLY A 14 -5.33 -35.02 -36.46
CA GLY A 14 -5.03 -33.83 -35.67
C GLY A 14 -3.89 -33.08 -36.32
N LEU A 15 -4.21 -31.92 -36.92
CA LEU A 15 -3.24 -30.98 -37.47
C LEU A 15 -2.17 -30.65 -36.42
N SER A 16 -0.97 -31.18 -36.63
CA SER A 16 0.24 -30.65 -36.02
C SER A 16 0.41 -29.23 -36.54
N ALA A 17 0.16 -28.24 -35.69
CA ALA A 17 0.57 -26.87 -35.93
C ALA A 17 2.09 -26.88 -36.05
N SER A 18 2.58 -26.90 -37.28
CA SER A 18 3.98 -26.69 -37.60
C SER A 18 4.36 -25.31 -37.11
N VAL A 19 4.91 -25.24 -35.91
CA VAL A 19 5.69 -24.09 -35.48
C VAL A 19 6.90 -24.13 -36.41
N SER A 20 6.83 -23.40 -37.52
CA SER A 20 7.99 -23.16 -38.36
C SER A 20 9.00 -22.47 -37.46
N SER A 21 9.95 -23.24 -36.95
CA SER A 21 11.23 -22.70 -36.52
C SER A 21 11.75 -21.91 -37.72
N VAL A 22 11.70 -20.58 -37.62
CA VAL A 22 12.43 -19.71 -38.53
C VAL A 22 13.89 -20.05 -38.28
N LEU A 23 14.40 -21.02 -39.05
CA LEU A 23 15.81 -21.35 -39.09
C LEU A 23 16.52 -20.02 -39.38
N ALA A 24 17.34 -19.57 -38.44
CA ALA A 24 18.18 -18.40 -38.61
C ALA A 24 18.99 -18.62 -39.89
N GLN A 25 18.59 -17.97 -40.98
CA GLN A 25 19.29 -18.07 -42.25
C GLN A 25 20.68 -17.46 -42.02
N THR A 26 21.73 -18.20 -42.34
CA THR A 26 23.08 -17.67 -42.34
C THR A 26 23.28 -16.83 -43.60
N PRO A 27 23.90 -15.65 -43.49
CA PRO A 27 24.09 -14.78 -44.64
C PRO A 27 25.01 -15.44 -45.67
N GLN A 28 24.64 -15.30 -46.95
CA GLN A 28 25.36 -15.90 -48.07
C GLN A 28 26.21 -14.84 -48.78
N PHE A 29 27.54 -14.94 -48.63
CA PHE A 29 28.47 -13.94 -49.16
C PHE A 29 29.19 -14.42 -50.43
N ASN A 30 28.90 -13.77 -51.55
CA ASN A 30 29.58 -13.99 -52.84
C ASN A 30 30.73 -12.99 -53.02
N CYS A 31 31.75 -13.36 -53.82
CA CYS A 31 32.80 -12.42 -54.23
C CYS A 31 32.35 -11.68 -55.52
N PRO A 32 32.55 -10.35 -55.63
CA PRO A 32 33.02 -9.45 -54.56
C PRO A 32 31.94 -9.25 -53.50
N VAL A 33 32.36 -9.13 -52.23
CA VAL A 33 31.45 -8.77 -51.14
C VAL A 33 31.09 -7.30 -51.31
N ARG A 34 29.81 -7.03 -51.55
CA ARG A 34 29.26 -5.68 -51.76
C ARG A 34 28.97 -5.01 -50.42
N LEU A 35 29.82 -4.09 -50.00
CA LEU A 35 29.66 -3.36 -48.74
C LEU A 35 28.46 -2.41 -48.77
N GLU A 36 28.06 -1.97 -49.96
CA GLU A 36 26.92 -1.07 -50.22
C GLU A 36 25.59 -1.71 -49.84
N LEU A 37 25.53 -3.05 -49.74
CA LEU A 37 24.35 -3.75 -49.23
C LEU A 37 24.21 -3.66 -47.71
N LEU A 38 25.29 -3.37 -47.00
CA LEU A 38 25.33 -3.33 -45.54
C LEU A 38 25.09 -1.91 -44.98
N THR A 39 25.18 -0.86 -45.80
CA THR A 39 25.12 0.55 -45.35
C THR A 39 23.81 0.93 -44.64
N GLU A 40 22.75 0.16 -44.82
CA GLU A 40 21.43 0.38 -44.19
C GLU A 40 21.03 -0.82 -43.30
N ILE A 41 22.01 -1.51 -42.70
CA ILE A 41 21.81 -2.64 -41.78
C ILE A 41 21.04 -2.26 -40.50
N ASP A 42 20.99 -0.97 -40.20
CA ASP A 42 20.18 -0.35 -39.14
C ASP A 42 18.69 -0.23 -39.51
N GLY A 43 18.32 -0.45 -40.78
CA GLY A 43 16.95 -0.33 -41.27
C GLY A 43 16.57 1.06 -41.77
N ALA A 44 17.53 1.95 -42.05
CA ALA A 44 17.26 3.28 -42.61
C ALA A 44 16.77 3.26 -44.08
N GLY A 45 16.90 2.12 -44.76
CA GLY A 45 16.57 1.95 -46.18
C GLY A 45 15.10 1.64 -46.49
N VAL A 46 14.79 1.59 -47.80
CA VAL A 46 13.49 1.12 -48.31
C VAL A 46 13.26 -0.33 -47.87
N GLY A 47 12.11 -0.61 -47.27
CA GLY A 47 11.79 -1.91 -46.66
C GLY A 47 12.21 -2.04 -45.19
N GLY A 48 12.87 -1.01 -44.64
CA GLY A 48 13.19 -0.90 -43.21
C GLY A 48 13.93 -2.11 -42.66
N LEU A 49 13.55 -2.52 -41.45
CA LEU A 49 14.13 -3.65 -40.74
C LEU A 49 13.80 -5.03 -41.35
N ASP A 50 12.82 -5.11 -42.26
CA ASP A 50 12.41 -6.35 -42.91
C ASP A 50 13.10 -6.58 -44.26
N ARG A 51 13.90 -5.61 -44.72
CA ARG A 51 14.74 -5.75 -45.91
C ARG A 51 15.72 -6.91 -45.74
N LEU A 52 15.85 -7.75 -46.78
CA LEU A 52 16.85 -8.80 -46.84
C LEU A 52 18.21 -8.25 -47.28
N ILE A 53 19.22 -8.49 -46.46
CA ILE A 53 20.64 -8.21 -46.72
C ILE A 53 21.38 -9.53 -46.67
N TYR A 54 21.97 -9.95 -47.80
CA TYR A 54 22.57 -11.28 -47.98
C TYR A 54 21.65 -12.45 -47.57
N GLY A 55 20.34 -12.31 -47.81
CA GLY A 55 19.33 -13.32 -47.46
C GLY A 55 18.83 -13.27 -46.02
N VAL A 56 19.36 -12.37 -45.18
CA VAL A 56 18.93 -12.23 -43.78
C VAL A 56 18.22 -10.89 -43.61
N ARG A 57 17.06 -10.86 -42.94
CA ARG A 57 16.37 -9.60 -42.65
C ARG A 57 17.26 -8.71 -41.80
N ALA A 58 17.27 -7.40 -42.05
CA ALA A 58 18.06 -6.46 -41.28
C ALA A 58 17.85 -6.66 -39.77
N ARG A 59 16.62 -6.80 -39.26
CA ARG A 59 16.31 -7.11 -37.84
C ARG A 59 16.99 -8.35 -37.26
N ASP A 60 17.33 -9.32 -38.09
CA ASP A 60 17.87 -10.62 -37.67
C ASP A 60 19.42 -10.67 -37.81
N TRP A 61 20.05 -9.58 -38.26
CA TRP A 61 21.51 -9.49 -38.35
C TRP A 61 22.15 -9.46 -36.97
N ARG A 62 23.23 -10.22 -36.80
CA ARG A 62 23.99 -10.28 -35.54
C ARG A 62 25.44 -9.82 -35.73
N PRO A 63 26.14 -9.38 -34.67
CA PRO A 63 27.54 -8.95 -34.78
C PRO A 63 28.44 -10.00 -35.44
N GLU A 64 28.19 -11.27 -35.19
CA GLU A 64 28.99 -12.38 -35.74
C GLU A 64 28.86 -12.50 -37.26
N PHE A 65 27.75 -12.03 -37.84
CA PHE A 65 27.55 -12.01 -39.29
C PHE A 65 28.39 -10.92 -39.96
N LEU A 66 28.65 -9.79 -39.30
CA LEU A 66 29.59 -8.78 -39.78
C LEU A 66 31.03 -9.31 -39.75
N ASP A 67 31.39 -10.09 -38.73
CA ASP A 67 32.71 -10.74 -38.68
C ASP A 67 32.88 -11.79 -39.79
N GLN A 68 31.82 -12.53 -40.12
CA GLN A 68 31.81 -13.44 -41.27
C GLN A 68 31.96 -12.69 -42.60
N ALA A 69 31.24 -11.58 -42.77
CA ALA A 69 31.33 -10.72 -43.94
C ALA A 69 32.76 -10.18 -44.14
N LEU A 70 33.39 -9.71 -43.06
CA LEU A 70 34.77 -9.21 -43.09
C LEU A 70 35.76 -10.31 -43.48
N ARG A 71 35.69 -11.49 -42.86
CA ARG A 71 36.55 -12.63 -43.23
C ARG A 71 36.38 -13.00 -44.71
N ARG A 72 35.15 -12.98 -45.21
CA ARG A 72 34.89 -13.26 -46.63
C ARG A 72 35.44 -12.16 -47.54
N TYR A 73 35.28 -10.89 -47.16
CA TYR A 73 35.83 -9.75 -47.89
C TYR A 73 37.36 -9.87 -48.03
N GLU A 74 38.07 -10.16 -46.94
CA GLU A 74 39.53 -10.35 -46.93
C GLU A 74 39.97 -11.52 -47.84
N ALA A 75 39.23 -12.63 -47.82
CA ALA A 75 39.49 -13.77 -48.69
C ALA A 75 39.27 -13.41 -50.18
N CYS A 76 38.20 -12.68 -50.51
CA CYS A 76 37.95 -12.21 -51.88
C CYS A 76 39.05 -11.25 -52.35
N GLN A 77 39.53 -10.35 -51.49
CA GLN A 77 40.61 -9.39 -51.80
C GLN A 77 41.95 -10.07 -52.09
N THR A 78 42.26 -11.12 -51.35
CA THR A 78 43.50 -11.89 -51.57
C THR A 78 43.50 -12.53 -52.96
N ALA A 79 42.35 -13.05 -53.39
CA ALA A 79 42.16 -13.68 -54.70
C ALA A 79 41.94 -12.68 -55.86
N ALA A 80 41.70 -11.40 -55.58
CA ALA A 80 41.43 -10.40 -56.61
C ALA A 80 42.67 -10.09 -57.47
N PRO A 81 42.53 -9.81 -58.78
CA PRO A 81 43.64 -9.30 -59.60
C PRO A 81 43.96 -7.84 -59.26
N GLY A 82 45.23 -7.43 -59.37
CA GLY A 82 45.65 -6.03 -59.20
C GLY A 82 46.88 -5.82 -58.33
N PRO A 83 47.41 -4.58 -58.28
CA PRO A 83 48.59 -4.24 -57.48
C PRO A 83 48.30 -4.29 -55.98
N GLN A 84 49.27 -4.75 -55.18
CA GLN A 84 49.11 -4.93 -53.73
C GLN A 84 48.76 -3.62 -53.01
N SER A 85 49.30 -2.49 -53.46
CA SER A 85 49.02 -1.17 -52.87
C SER A 85 47.55 -0.77 -52.94
N LEU A 86 46.85 -1.14 -54.02
CA LEU A 86 45.41 -0.88 -54.16
C LEU A 86 44.60 -1.79 -53.22
N LYS A 87 44.96 -3.08 -53.16
CA LYS A 87 44.30 -4.04 -52.25
C LYS A 87 44.43 -3.64 -50.79
N ASP A 88 45.61 -3.16 -50.38
CA ASP A 88 45.87 -2.71 -49.01
C ASP A 88 45.03 -1.47 -48.67
N ALA A 89 44.90 -0.52 -49.61
CA ALA A 89 44.05 0.66 -49.45
C ALA A 89 42.56 0.28 -49.33
N GLU A 90 42.06 -0.59 -50.21
CA GLU A 90 40.67 -1.08 -50.17
C GLU A 90 40.38 -1.91 -48.91
N ARG A 91 41.36 -2.66 -48.39
CA ARG A 91 41.25 -3.37 -47.12
C ARG A 91 41.16 -2.40 -45.95
N ALA A 92 42.01 -1.38 -45.91
CA ALA A 92 42.00 -0.39 -44.84
C ALA A 92 40.67 0.38 -44.80
N ASP A 93 40.11 0.74 -45.96
CA ASP A 93 38.81 1.39 -46.03
C ASP A 93 37.68 0.45 -45.58
N ALA A 94 37.65 -0.79 -46.07
CA ALA A 94 36.64 -1.77 -45.66
C ALA A 94 36.66 -2.06 -44.16
N LEU A 95 37.84 -2.18 -43.53
CA LEU A 95 37.95 -2.37 -42.08
C LEU A 95 37.29 -1.23 -41.31
N ARG A 96 37.49 0.02 -41.76
CA ARG A 96 36.82 1.19 -41.17
C ARG A 96 35.30 1.11 -41.33
N GLN A 97 34.82 0.74 -42.52
CA GLN A 97 33.39 0.59 -42.78
C GLN A 97 32.76 -0.50 -41.89
N PHE A 98 33.41 -1.66 -41.73
CA PHE A 98 32.92 -2.71 -40.84
C PHE A 98 32.82 -2.29 -39.37
N GLN A 99 33.73 -1.44 -38.89
CA GLN A 99 33.62 -0.87 -37.54
C GLN A 99 32.40 0.04 -37.40
N LEU A 100 32.13 0.90 -38.39
CA LEU A 100 30.93 1.75 -38.40
C LEU A 100 29.65 0.92 -38.40
N LEU A 101 29.61 -0.13 -39.25
CA LEU A 101 28.48 -1.06 -39.34
C LEU A 101 28.19 -1.76 -38.00
N LYS A 102 29.22 -2.10 -37.21
CA LYS A 102 29.03 -2.65 -35.86
C LYS A 102 28.35 -1.65 -34.93
N GLY A 103 28.74 -0.38 -34.98
CA GLY A 103 28.08 0.69 -34.22
C GLY A 103 26.61 0.87 -34.60
N SER A 104 26.31 0.91 -35.91
CA SER A 104 24.93 0.97 -36.42
C SER A 104 24.08 -0.22 -35.96
N LEU A 105 24.66 -1.43 -35.97
CA LEU A 105 23.98 -2.64 -35.50
C LEU A 105 23.63 -2.54 -34.00
N GLN A 106 24.58 -2.10 -33.16
CA GLN A 106 24.35 -1.92 -31.73
C GLN A 106 23.26 -0.89 -31.43
N GLN A 107 23.27 0.23 -32.15
CA GLN A 107 22.24 1.27 -31.99
C GLN A 107 20.86 0.75 -32.38
N ARG A 108 20.76 0.02 -33.50
CA ARG A 108 19.52 -0.63 -33.92
C ARG A 108 19.03 -1.64 -32.88
N ASP A 109 19.91 -2.49 -32.36
CA ASP A 109 19.54 -3.50 -31.36
C ASP A 109 19.03 -2.85 -30.07
N HIS A 110 19.61 -1.71 -29.68
CA HIS A 110 19.10 -0.90 -28.58
C HIS A 110 17.67 -0.40 -28.84
N LEU A 111 17.39 0.12 -30.04
CA LEU A 111 16.05 0.58 -30.44
C LEU A 111 15.03 -0.56 -30.48
N LEU A 112 15.40 -1.72 -31.04
CA LEU A 112 14.57 -2.92 -31.06
C LEU A 112 14.24 -3.41 -29.64
N ALA A 113 15.21 -3.37 -28.73
CA ALA A 113 15.00 -3.71 -27.34
C ALA A 113 14.03 -2.73 -26.64
N LEU A 114 14.12 -1.43 -26.96
CA LEU A 114 13.17 -0.43 -26.47
C LEU A 114 11.75 -0.67 -27.02
N GLU A 115 11.61 -0.94 -28.31
CA GLU A 115 10.33 -1.27 -28.95
C GLU A 115 9.70 -2.53 -28.31
N ALA A 116 10.49 -3.59 -28.12
CA ALA A 116 10.04 -4.81 -27.47
C ALA A 116 9.58 -4.57 -26.02
N ARG A 117 10.31 -3.74 -25.25
CA ARG A 117 9.91 -3.34 -23.90
C ARG A 117 8.61 -2.53 -23.91
N GLN A 118 8.46 -1.59 -24.84
CA GLN A 118 7.24 -0.79 -25.01
C GLN A 118 6.04 -1.67 -25.34
N GLY A 119 6.16 -2.56 -26.32
CA GLY A 119 5.11 -3.50 -26.69
C GLY A 119 4.74 -4.46 -25.54
N GLY A 120 5.75 -4.94 -24.80
CA GLY A 120 5.55 -5.76 -23.60
C GLY A 120 4.79 -5.03 -22.51
N ALA A 121 5.20 -3.80 -22.18
CA ALA A 121 4.52 -2.96 -21.20
C ALA A 121 3.07 -2.64 -21.61
N GLN A 122 2.86 -2.26 -22.88
CA GLN A 122 1.53 -1.95 -23.40
C GLN A 122 0.58 -3.15 -23.34
N LYS A 123 1.08 -4.34 -23.69
CA LYS A 123 0.33 -5.60 -23.55
C LYS A 123 0.00 -5.91 -22.10
N ALA A 124 0.96 -5.74 -21.18
CA ALA A 124 0.74 -5.98 -19.76
C ALA A 124 -0.31 -5.02 -19.18
N VAL A 125 -0.27 -3.72 -19.53
CA VAL A 125 -1.31 -2.75 -19.14
C VAL A 125 -2.68 -3.20 -19.64
N ALA A 126 -2.81 -3.54 -20.93
CA ALA A 126 -4.07 -3.97 -21.53
C ALA A 126 -4.65 -5.23 -20.87
N GLN A 127 -3.79 -6.15 -20.41
CA GLN A 127 -4.20 -7.38 -19.74
C GLN A 127 -4.49 -7.21 -18.24
N SER A 128 -3.97 -6.15 -17.61
CA SER A 128 -4.15 -5.91 -16.17
C SER A 128 -5.60 -5.62 -15.78
N GLY A 129 -6.39 -5.04 -16.68
CA GLY A 129 -7.75 -4.56 -16.39
C GLY A 129 -7.79 -3.52 -15.27
N ALA A 130 -6.68 -2.80 -15.03
CA ALA A 130 -6.55 -1.76 -14.02
C ALA A 130 -6.63 -0.38 -14.68
N ALA A 131 -7.38 0.53 -14.07
CA ALA A 131 -7.60 1.88 -14.59
C ALA A 131 -6.44 2.83 -14.23
N GLN A 132 -5.71 2.54 -13.15
CA GLN A 132 -4.64 3.40 -12.64
C GLN A 132 -3.25 2.92 -13.06
N ILE A 133 -3.14 1.85 -13.87
CA ILE A 133 -1.87 1.39 -14.41
C ILE A 133 -1.72 1.91 -15.85
N SER A 134 -0.60 2.58 -16.11
CA SER A 134 -0.23 3.08 -17.43
C SER A 134 1.22 2.79 -17.76
N GLN A 135 1.64 3.04 -19.00
CA GLN A 135 3.04 3.00 -19.37
C GLN A 135 3.45 4.27 -20.11
N SER A 136 4.68 4.70 -19.88
CA SER A 136 5.32 5.78 -20.64
C SER A 136 6.69 5.30 -21.11
N SER A 137 6.93 5.32 -22.43
CA SER A 137 8.17 4.86 -23.04
C SER A 137 8.61 3.45 -22.61
N GLY A 138 7.64 2.57 -22.33
CA GLY A 138 7.88 1.20 -21.90
C GLY A 138 8.15 1.04 -20.41
N ILE A 139 7.99 2.10 -19.61
CA ILE A 139 8.07 2.04 -18.14
C ILE A 139 6.65 2.00 -17.58
N LEU A 140 6.34 0.94 -16.84
CA LEU A 140 5.06 0.81 -16.13
C LEU A 140 5.00 1.77 -14.94
N THR A 141 3.82 2.37 -14.78
CA THR A 141 3.50 3.35 -13.76
C THR A 141 2.15 3.04 -13.16
N TRP A 142 2.00 3.26 -11.86
CA TRP A 142 0.73 3.18 -11.17
C TRP A 142 0.40 4.49 -10.48
N ALA A 143 -0.74 5.08 -10.86
CA ALA A 143 -1.23 6.36 -10.39
C ALA A 143 -2.25 6.19 -9.25
N TYR A 144 -1.76 6.11 -8.01
CA TYR A 144 -2.62 5.92 -6.85
C TYR A 144 -3.12 7.24 -6.26
N THR A 145 -4.26 7.17 -5.57
CA THR A 145 -4.82 8.29 -4.79
C THR A 145 -4.99 7.87 -3.35
N ARG A 146 -4.87 8.84 -2.44
CA ARG A 146 -5.19 8.67 -1.02
C ARG A 146 -6.51 9.37 -0.71
N GLN A 147 -7.23 8.84 0.26
CA GLN A 147 -8.47 9.40 0.74
C GLN A 147 -8.39 9.46 2.25
N SER A 148 -8.37 10.69 2.78
CA SER A 148 -8.41 10.92 4.22
C SER A 148 -9.81 10.67 4.78
N PRO A 149 -9.93 10.30 6.07
CA PRO A 149 -11.21 10.23 6.74
C PRO A 149 -11.91 11.59 6.76
N GLY A 150 -13.23 11.59 6.56
CA GLY A 150 -14.03 12.79 6.32
C GLY A 150 -14.13 13.13 4.83
N SER A 151 -15.16 13.87 4.44
CA SER A 151 -15.55 14.17 3.04
C SER A 151 -14.57 15.06 2.26
N ALA A 152 -13.26 14.96 2.53
CA ALA A 152 -12.22 15.59 1.76
C ALA A 152 -12.12 14.91 0.37
N PRO A 153 -11.95 15.68 -0.70
CA PRO A 153 -11.70 15.12 -2.02
C PRO A 153 -10.43 14.26 -1.99
N ALA A 154 -10.42 13.21 -2.82
CA ALA A 154 -9.23 12.36 -2.98
C ALA A 154 -8.00 13.22 -3.29
N SER A 155 -6.85 12.83 -2.74
CA SER A 155 -5.60 13.54 -2.97
C SER A 155 -5.26 13.57 -4.46
N ALA A 156 -4.46 14.55 -4.88
CA ALA A 156 -3.86 14.54 -6.20
C ALA A 156 -3.18 13.17 -6.47
N PRO A 157 -3.31 12.60 -7.69
CA PRO A 157 -2.71 11.33 -8.03
C PRO A 157 -1.19 11.37 -7.84
N ARG A 158 -0.65 10.32 -7.23
CA ARG A 158 0.79 10.08 -7.11
C ARG A 158 1.15 8.89 -7.97
N SER A 159 2.31 8.94 -8.61
CA SER A 159 2.76 7.87 -9.50
C SER A 159 4.02 7.20 -8.97
N ILE A 160 4.07 5.87 -9.07
CA ILE A 160 5.26 5.07 -8.79
C ILE A 160 5.51 4.10 -9.93
N THR A 161 6.76 3.69 -10.10
CA THR A 161 7.15 2.65 -11.07
C THR A 161 7.40 1.30 -10.38
N CYS A 162 7.61 0.26 -11.18
CA CYS A 162 7.95 -1.07 -10.69
C CYS A 162 9.27 -1.13 -9.89
N ALA A 163 10.11 -0.10 -10.00
CA ALA A 163 11.41 -0.01 -9.35
C ALA A 163 11.39 0.76 -8.01
N GLU A 164 10.23 1.28 -7.60
CA GLU A 164 10.12 2.25 -6.49
C GLU A 164 9.11 1.82 -5.41
N PRO A 165 9.23 0.60 -4.84
CA PRO A 165 8.35 0.16 -3.76
C PRO A 165 8.42 1.07 -2.52
N GLU A 166 9.55 1.72 -2.28
CA GLU A 166 9.77 2.65 -1.16
C GLU A 166 8.91 3.93 -1.25
N LYS A 167 8.29 4.19 -2.40
CA LYS A 167 7.36 5.31 -2.60
C LYS A 167 5.89 4.94 -2.35
N LEU A 168 5.62 3.70 -1.95
CA LEU A 168 4.33 3.31 -1.41
C LEU A 168 4.04 4.11 -0.13
N PRO A 169 2.77 4.47 0.15
CA PRO A 169 2.45 5.10 1.41
C PRO A 169 2.64 4.12 2.57
N GLU A 170 3.14 4.63 3.69
CA GLU A 170 3.34 3.84 4.92
C GLU A 170 2.02 3.19 5.39
N ASP A 171 0.91 3.94 5.36
CA ASP A 171 -0.41 3.42 5.67
C ASP A 171 -1.20 3.14 4.38
N LEU A 172 -1.21 1.89 3.97
CA LEU A 172 -1.90 1.42 2.76
C LEU A 172 -3.43 1.50 2.87
N LEU A 173 -4.01 1.56 4.09
CA LEU A 173 -5.44 1.73 4.27
C LEU A 173 -5.92 3.15 3.96
N THR A 174 -5.00 4.12 3.84
CA THR A 174 -5.29 5.48 3.35
C THR A 174 -5.42 5.57 1.84
N LEU A 175 -4.98 4.55 1.09
CA LEU A 175 -5.22 4.48 -0.35
C LEU A 175 -6.72 4.43 -0.61
N SER A 176 -7.19 5.06 -1.70
CA SER A 176 -8.58 4.90 -2.14
C SER A 176 -8.92 3.42 -2.36
N SER A 177 -10.20 3.06 -2.24
CA SER A 177 -10.64 1.66 -2.41
C SER A 177 -10.20 1.08 -3.78
N GLN A 178 -10.24 1.90 -4.84
CA GLN A 178 -9.72 1.52 -6.16
C GLN A 178 -8.21 1.23 -6.11
N SER A 179 -7.43 2.12 -5.50
CA SER A 179 -5.98 1.95 -5.39
C SER A 179 -5.59 0.71 -4.56
N GLN A 180 -6.31 0.43 -3.47
CA GLN A 180 -6.08 -0.81 -2.71
C GLN A 180 -6.32 -2.07 -3.55
N LEU A 181 -7.33 -2.06 -4.42
CA LEU A 181 -7.66 -3.19 -5.30
C LEU A 181 -6.67 -3.33 -6.47
N GLU A 182 -6.06 -2.23 -6.91
CA GLU A 182 -5.15 -2.23 -8.06
C GLU A 182 -3.69 -2.46 -7.70
N LEU A 183 -3.26 -2.24 -6.45
CA LEU A 183 -1.89 -2.51 -6.02
C LEU A 183 -1.43 -3.96 -6.34
N PRO A 184 -2.21 -5.03 -6.05
CA PRO A 184 -1.84 -6.39 -6.45
C PRO A 184 -1.77 -6.58 -7.97
N LYS A 185 -2.65 -5.91 -8.72
CA LYS A 185 -2.65 -5.95 -10.19
C LYS A 185 -1.39 -5.27 -10.74
N PHE A 186 -0.97 -4.17 -10.14
CA PHE A 186 0.23 -3.44 -10.52
C PHE A 186 1.48 -4.30 -10.33
N TYR A 187 1.62 -4.91 -9.17
CA TYR A 187 2.69 -5.87 -8.90
C TYR A 187 2.71 -7.01 -9.94
N ALA A 188 1.57 -7.65 -10.20
CA ALA A 188 1.47 -8.72 -11.19
C ALA A 188 1.86 -8.24 -12.61
N THR A 189 1.47 -7.02 -12.98
CA THR A 189 1.81 -6.39 -14.27
C THR A 189 3.32 -6.14 -14.37
N CYS A 190 3.94 -5.64 -13.29
CA CYS A 190 5.38 -5.43 -13.20
C CYS A 190 6.19 -6.73 -13.35
N VAL A 191 5.73 -7.81 -12.70
CA VAL A 191 6.31 -9.15 -12.81
C VAL A 191 6.18 -9.67 -14.24
N GLN A 192 4.99 -9.58 -14.83
CA GLN A 192 4.72 -10.06 -16.18
C GLN A 192 5.58 -9.34 -17.24
N ALA A 193 5.78 -8.03 -17.08
CA ALA A 193 6.59 -7.22 -17.97
C ALA A 193 8.11 -7.31 -17.68
N GLN A 194 8.52 -8.09 -16.67
CA GLN A 194 9.91 -8.22 -16.23
C GLN A 194 10.58 -6.86 -15.88
N GLN A 195 9.81 -5.94 -15.30
CA GLN A 195 10.28 -4.59 -14.92
C GLN A 195 10.58 -4.45 -13.43
N ILE A 196 10.57 -5.55 -12.70
CA ILE A 196 10.76 -5.58 -11.24
C ILE A 196 11.99 -6.41 -10.89
N SER A 197 12.85 -5.86 -10.02
CA SER A 197 13.97 -6.60 -9.46
C SER A 197 13.50 -7.56 -8.37
N SER A 198 14.33 -8.52 -7.98
CA SER A 198 14.01 -9.44 -6.87
C SER A 198 13.81 -8.70 -5.53
N SER A 199 14.61 -7.67 -5.26
CA SER A 199 14.48 -6.85 -4.04
C SER A 199 13.18 -6.04 -4.05
N ALA A 200 12.84 -5.39 -5.17
CA ALA A 200 11.60 -4.64 -5.27
C ALA A 200 10.38 -5.57 -5.19
N ALA A 201 10.46 -6.76 -5.79
CA ALA A 201 9.40 -7.75 -5.74
C ALA A 201 9.10 -8.23 -4.32
N ALA A 202 10.12 -8.37 -3.47
CA ALA A 202 9.94 -8.72 -2.07
C ALA A 202 9.18 -7.63 -1.30
N LEU A 203 9.57 -6.36 -1.46
CA LEU A 203 8.93 -5.23 -0.78
C LEU A 203 7.47 -5.03 -1.21
N PHE A 204 7.18 -5.08 -2.52
CA PHE A 204 5.80 -5.02 -3.00
C PHE A 204 4.95 -6.16 -2.45
N LYS A 205 5.51 -7.38 -2.41
CA LYS A 205 4.81 -8.55 -1.90
C LYS A 205 4.47 -8.40 -0.42
N GLU A 206 5.42 -7.93 0.38
CA GLU A 206 5.22 -7.63 1.80
C GLU A 206 4.08 -6.62 1.99
N SER A 207 4.10 -5.49 1.27
CA SER A 207 3.02 -4.49 1.32
C SER A 207 1.65 -5.04 0.90
N ILE A 208 1.59 -5.91 -0.12
CA ILE A 208 0.33 -6.52 -0.57
C ILE A 208 -0.20 -7.50 0.48
N ASP A 209 0.67 -8.30 1.08
CA ASP A 209 0.31 -9.28 2.10
C ASP A 209 -0.18 -8.55 3.38
N GLU A 210 0.49 -7.46 3.78
CA GLU A 210 0.07 -6.57 4.87
C GLU A 210 -1.30 -5.93 4.60
N LEU A 211 -1.49 -5.31 3.43
CA LEU A 211 -2.79 -4.74 3.05
C LEU A 211 -3.91 -5.80 3.07
N GLY A 212 -3.62 -7.03 2.63
CA GLY A 212 -4.57 -8.13 2.68
C GLY A 212 -5.00 -8.48 4.11
N GLN A 213 -4.04 -8.59 5.03
CA GLN A 213 -4.30 -8.86 6.45
C GLN A 213 -5.09 -7.73 7.10
N GLU A 214 -4.70 -6.49 6.83
CA GLU A 214 -5.36 -5.29 7.35
C GLU A 214 -6.82 -5.18 6.89
N ARG A 215 -7.09 -5.44 5.61
CA ARG A 215 -8.47 -5.48 5.09
C ARG A 215 -9.30 -6.59 5.72
N GLN A 216 -8.72 -7.75 6.00
CA GLN A 216 -9.40 -8.84 6.69
C GLN A 216 -9.73 -8.46 8.14
N ALA A 217 -8.78 -7.86 8.85
CA ALA A 217 -8.97 -7.37 10.21
C ALA A 217 -10.05 -6.28 10.26
N GLN A 218 -10.04 -5.36 9.29
CA GLN A 218 -11.05 -4.32 9.14
C GLN A 218 -12.45 -4.90 8.89
N ALA A 219 -12.58 -5.88 8.00
CA ALA A 219 -13.85 -6.56 7.76
C ALA A 219 -14.37 -7.26 9.03
N GLY A 220 -13.47 -7.89 9.79
CA GLY A 220 -13.77 -8.49 11.09
C GLY A 220 -14.27 -7.46 12.11
N PHE A 221 -13.62 -6.29 12.18
CA PHE A 221 -14.05 -5.18 13.02
C PHE A 221 -15.44 -4.67 12.65
N ILE A 222 -15.68 -4.39 11.38
CA ILE A 222 -16.99 -3.92 10.88
C ILE A 222 -18.09 -4.93 11.23
N ALA A 223 -17.84 -6.23 10.99
CA ALA A 223 -18.79 -7.29 11.32
C ALA A 223 -19.02 -7.39 12.84
N GLY A 224 -17.97 -7.26 13.65
CA GLY A 224 -18.04 -7.28 15.11
C GLY A 224 -18.88 -6.13 15.67
N VAL A 225 -18.63 -4.90 15.22
CA VAL A 225 -19.44 -3.72 15.60
C VAL A 225 -20.89 -3.94 15.19
N ARG A 226 -21.15 -4.33 13.94
CA ARG A 226 -22.52 -4.56 13.45
C ARG A 226 -23.26 -5.59 14.29
N LYS A 227 -22.60 -6.69 14.65
CA LYS A 227 -23.17 -7.74 15.50
C LYS A 227 -23.50 -7.21 16.90
N LEU A 228 -22.59 -6.45 17.52
CA LEU A 228 -22.79 -5.93 18.87
C LEU A 228 -23.88 -4.85 18.90
N VAL A 229 -23.91 -3.95 17.92
CA VAL A 229 -24.94 -2.92 17.78
C VAL A 229 -26.33 -3.53 17.57
N ALA A 230 -26.42 -4.63 16.82
CA ALA A 230 -27.68 -5.35 16.58
C ALA A 230 -28.12 -6.22 17.78
N ALA A 231 -27.24 -6.49 18.75
CA ALA A 231 -27.56 -7.31 19.91
C ALA A 231 -28.53 -6.57 20.86
N PRO A 232 -29.42 -7.28 21.58
CA PRO A 232 -30.25 -6.69 22.62
C PRO A 232 -29.43 -5.95 23.69
N PRO A 233 -29.96 -4.90 24.35
CA PRO A 233 -29.20 -4.10 25.30
C PRO A 233 -28.46 -4.90 26.39
N PRO A 234 -29.02 -5.97 27.00
CA PRO A 234 -28.30 -6.78 27.99
C PRO A 234 -27.01 -7.46 27.46
N GLN A 235 -26.91 -7.64 26.15
CA GLN A 235 -25.75 -8.24 25.48
C GLN A 235 -24.73 -7.21 25.00
N GLN A 236 -25.08 -5.92 25.01
CA GLN A 236 -24.18 -4.80 24.72
C GLN A 236 -23.38 -4.47 25.98
N THR A 237 -22.45 -5.34 26.37
CA THR A 237 -21.69 -5.19 27.62
C THR A 237 -20.46 -4.31 27.45
N ASP A 238 -19.97 -3.74 28.55
CA ASP A 238 -18.68 -3.04 28.57
C ASP A 238 -17.55 -3.88 27.96
N GLN A 239 -17.47 -5.17 28.32
CA GLN A 239 -16.45 -6.07 27.81
C GLN A 239 -16.51 -6.22 26.28
N GLY A 240 -17.73 -6.32 25.72
CA GLY A 240 -17.92 -6.42 24.26
C GLY A 240 -17.50 -5.15 23.52
N VAL A 241 -17.85 -3.98 24.06
CA VAL A 241 -17.44 -2.69 23.48
C VAL A 241 -15.92 -2.50 23.60
N SER A 242 -15.35 -2.75 24.78
CA SER A 242 -13.91 -2.64 25.05
C SER A 242 -13.06 -3.57 24.18
N ALA A 243 -13.55 -4.79 23.88
CA ALA A 243 -12.87 -5.71 22.99
C ALA A 243 -12.76 -5.15 21.55
N LEU A 244 -13.83 -4.52 21.05
CA LEU A 244 -13.84 -3.90 19.72
C LEU A 244 -13.03 -2.60 19.67
N GLU A 245 -13.02 -1.81 20.74
CA GLU A 245 -12.20 -0.59 20.80
C GLU A 245 -10.70 -0.89 20.80
N LYS A 246 -10.27 -1.96 21.47
CA LYS A 246 -8.85 -2.38 21.49
C LYS A 246 -8.29 -2.72 20.11
N ILE A 247 -9.16 -3.19 19.20
CA ILE A 247 -8.77 -3.53 17.83
C ILE A 247 -9.07 -2.40 16.83
N ASN A 248 -9.70 -1.30 17.28
CA ASN A 248 -10.09 -0.20 16.41
C ASN A 248 -8.93 0.76 16.12
N HIS A 249 -8.14 0.45 15.11
CA HIS A 249 -7.13 1.34 14.54
C HIS A 249 -7.51 1.85 13.13
N PHE A 250 -8.74 1.56 12.68
CA PHE A 250 -9.20 1.83 11.31
C PHE A 250 -9.79 3.23 11.11
N GLN A 251 -9.66 4.13 12.09
CA GLN A 251 -10.23 5.49 12.03
C GLN A 251 -9.65 6.36 10.91
N ALA A 252 -8.49 5.98 10.38
CA ALA A 252 -7.83 6.64 9.25
C ALA A 252 -8.12 5.99 7.89
N SER A 253 -8.95 4.93 7.85
CA SER A 253 -9.20 4.21 6.62
C SER A 253 -10.00 5.03 5.61
N SER A 254 -9.70 4.83 4.32
CA SER A 254 -10.51 5.32 3.22
C SER A 254 -11.88 4.63 3.09
N GLU A 255 -12.06 3.46 3.71
CA GLU A 255 -13.29 2.69 3.64
C GLU A 255 -14.38 3.30 4.54
N SER A 256 -15.41 3.87 3.91
CA SER A 256 -16.52 4.54 4.60
C SER A 256 -17.23 3.66 5.64
N ALA A 257 -17.31 2.35 5.39
CA ALA A 257 -17.90 1.38 6.32
C ALA A 257 -17.09 1.21 7.60
N ALA A 258 -15.76 1.32 7.53
CA ALA A 258 -14.89 1.24 8.71
C ALA A 258 -15.03 2.49 9.59
N ASN A 259 -15.12 3.67 8.96
CA ASN A 259 -15.38 4.93 9.65
C ASN A 259 -16.77 4.92 10.31
N ALA A 260 -17.81 4.50 9.58
CA ALA A 260 -19.15 4.36 10.13
C ALA A 260 -19.22 3.35 11.29
N ALA A 261 -18.46 2.25 11.22
CA ALA A 261 -18.36 1.29 12.33
C ALA A 261 -17.67 1.91 13.55
N SER A 262 -16.63 2.73 13.35
CA SER A 262 -16.00 3.48 14.45
C SER A 262 -16.99 4.42 15.13
N ASP A 263 -17.75 5.20 14.36
CA ASP A 263 -18.76 6.11 14.89
C ASP A 263 -19.87 5.35 15.65
N GLN A 264 -20.32 4.23 15.11
CA GLN A 264 -21.30 3.36 15.77
C GLN A 264 -20.77 2.78 17.08
N LEU A 265 -19.49 2.41 17.13
CA LEU A 265 -18.84 1.92 18.33
C LEU A 265 -18.76 3.03 19.39
N THR A 266 -18.40 4.25 19.02
CA THR A 266 -18.42 5.42 19.93
C THR A 266 -19.83 5.70 20.46
N ALA A 267 -20.85 5.68 19.62
CA ALA A 267 -22.24 5.86 20.04
C ALA A 267 -22.74 4.71 20.93
N LEU A 268 -22.30 3.47 20.65
CA LEU A 268 -22.62 2.32 21.48
C LEU A 268 -21.95 2.43 22.86
N ARG A 269 -20.68 2.83 22.92
CA ARG A 269 -19.95 3.12 24.16
C ARG A 269 -20.75 4.09 25.02
N GLN A 270 -21.14 5.26 24.48
CA GLN A 270 -21.94 6.25 25.22
C GLN A 270 -23.24 5.67 25.81
N ARG A 271 -23.92 4.76 25.10
CA ARG A 271 -25.14 4.10 25.59
C ARG A 271 -24.86 3.10 26.72
N VAL A 272 -23.79 2.32 26.59
CA VAL A 272 -23.37 1.38 27.64
C VAL A 272 -22.96 2.16 28.90
N ASP A 273 -22.21 3.25 28.72
CA ASP A 273 -21.80 4.14 29.81
C ASP A 273 -23.01 4.72 30.55
N ALA A 274 -24.00 5.23 29.83
CA ALA A 274 -25.22 5.80 30.44
C ALA A 274 -25.98 4.79 31.31
N ARG A 275 -25.91 3.49 30.98
CA ARG A 275 -26.58 2.42 31.73
C ARG A 275 -25.77 1.93 32.92
N GLU A 276 -24.46 1.76 32.75
CA GLU A 276 -23.61 1.04 33.71
C GLU A 276 -22.85 1.97 34.65
N CYS A 277 -22.47 3.17 34.19
CA CYS A 277 -21.60 4.06 34.95
C CYS A 277 -22.26 4.55 36.24
N ALA A 278 -23.59 4.73 36.29
CA ALA A 278 -24.29 5.11 37.52
C ALA A 278 -24.07 4.09 38.65
N ALA A 279 -24.01 2.79 38.33
CA ALA A 279 -23.73 1.75 39.32
C ALA A 279 -22.28 1.82 39.83
N HIS A 280 -21.31 2.05 38.93
CA HIS A 280 -19.92 2.26 39.31
C HIS A 280 -19.73 3.52 40.16
N GLY A 281 -20.45 4.60 39.86
CA GLY A 281 -20.44 5.81 40.67
C GLY A 281 -20.93 5.56 42.10
N LYS A 282 -22.04 4.82 42.25
CA LYS A 282 -22.55 4.42 43.58
C LYS A 282 -21.55 3.53 44.32
N GLN A 283 -20.96 2.54 43.65
CA GLN A 283 -19.93 1.66 44.23
C GLN A 283 -18.66 2.41 44.67
N ALA A 284 -18.30 3.47 43.92
CA ALA A 284 -17.22 4.38 44.25
C ALA A 284 -17.51 5.28 45.46
N GLY A 285 -18.75 5.29 45.99
CA GLY A 285 -19.17 6.14 47.11
C GLY A 285 -19.62 7.54 46.70
N ILE A 286 -19.98 7.76 45.43
CA ILE A 286 -20.57 9.04 44.97
C ILE A 286 -22.01 9.13 45.48
N PRO A 287 -22.37 10.20 46.23
CA PRO A 287 -23.74 10.47 46.66
C PRO A 287 -24.73 10.62 45.50
N GLU A 288 -26.02 10.33 45.74
CA GLU A 288 -27.06 10.31 44.70
C GLU A 288 -27.27 11.68 44.03
N ASP A 289 -27.20 12.75 44.81
CA ASP A 289 -27.24 14.15 44.37
C ASP A 289 -26.05 14.53 43.49
N LEU A 290 -24.91 13.83 43.61
CA LEU A 290 -23.70 14.07 42.82
C LEU A 290 -23.53 13.12 41.63
N LEU A 291 -24.47 12.19 41.37
CA LEU A 291 -24.38 11.29 40.21
C LEU A 291 -24.49 12.01 38.87
N LYS A 292 -25.10 13.20 38.85
CA LYS A 292 -25.18 14.07 37.68
C LYS A 292 -24.13 15.19 37.70
N ALA A 293 -23.29 15.24 38.73
CA ALA A 293 -22.32 16.30 38.88
C ALA A 293 -21.25 16.26 37.77
N GLN A 294 -20.88 17.45 37.33
CA GLN A 294 -19.76 17.65 36.43
C GLN A 294 -18.50 17.96 37.22
N TYR A 295 -17.35 17.53 36.72
CA TYR A 295 -16.03 17.85 37.25
C TYR A 295 -15.30 18.76 36.26
N LEU A 296 -14.81 19.88 36.76
CA LEU A 296 -13.98 20.78 35.98
C LEU A 296 -12.58 20.18 35.79
N ILE A 297 -12.42 19.39 34.72
CA ILE A 297 -11.13 18.80 34.34
C ILE A 297 -10.23 19.81 33.62
N GLU A 298 -10.82 20.67 32.77
CA GLU A 298 -10.15 21.75 32.04
C GLU A 298 -11.06 22.98 32.00
N TRP A 299 -10.49 24.19 31.87
CA TRP A 299 -11.20 25.48 32.03
C TRP A 299 -12.40 25.71 31.12
N ALA A 300 -12.62 24.89 30.09
CA ALA A 300 -13.74 25.00 29.17
C ALA A 300 -14.47 23.68 28.89
N THR A 301 -14.07 22.59 29.55
CA THR A 301 -14.52 21.24 29.18
C THR A 301 -14.82 20.44 30.45
N PRO A 302 -15.98 20.64 31.09
CA PRO A 302 -16.39 19.81 32.22
C PRO A 302 -16.58 18.35 31.76
N ALA A 303 -16.20 17.41 32.62
CA ALA A 303 -16.38 15.98 32.42
C ALA A 303 -17.36 15.41 33.44
N SER A 304 -18.06 14.30 33.13
CA SER A 304 -18.91 13.63 34.12
C SER A 304 -18.07 13.04 35.26
N LEU A 305 -18.40 13.33 36.53
CA LEU A 305 -17.77 12.69 37.69
C LEU A 305 -17.95 11.16 37.65
N VAL A 306 -19.19 10.74 37.37
CA VAL A 306 -19.53 9.32 37.23
C VAL A 306 -18.80 8.67 36.05
N GLY A 307 -18.58 9.42 34.96
CA GLY A 307 -17.75 8.98 33.84
C GLY A 307 -16.33 8.60 34.28
N MET A 308 -15.70 9.37 35.18
CA MET A 308 -14.36 9.05 35.68
C MET A 308 -14.35 7.77 36.54
N ALA A 309 -15.34 7.60 37.43
CA ALA A 309 -15.46 6.37 38.23
C ALA A 309 -15.67 5.13 37.34
N CYS A 310 -16.41 5.29 36.25
CA CYS A 310 -16.66 4.25 35.27
C CYS A 310 -15.40 3.87 34.49
N VAL A 311 -14.63 4.85 34.01
CA VAL A 311 -13.33 4.61 33.36
C VAL A 311 -12.37 3.91 34.31
N ALA A 312 -12.34 4.31 35.59
CA ALA A 312 -11.50 3.67 36.59
C ALA A 312 -11.88 2.19 36.78
N ALA A 313 -13.19 1.91 36.94
CA ALA A 313 -13.69 0.56 37.08
C ALA A 313 -13.33 -0.35 35.89
N ARG A 314 -13.46 0.17 34.66
CA ARG A 314 -13.08 -0.54 33.42
C ARG A 314 -11.62 -0.91 33.36
N ASN A 315 -10.76 0.01 33.80
CA ASN A 315 -9.33 -0.16 33.77
C ASN A 315 -8.79 -0.89 35.01
N GLY A 316 -9.67 -1.40 35.88
CA GLY A 316 -9.29 -2.08 37.12
C GLY A 316 -8.63 -1.16 38.15
N VAL A 317 -8.80 0.16 38.01
CA VAL A 317 -8.20 1.17 38.88
C VAL A 317 -9.17 1.51 40.02
N PRO A 318 -8.76 1.42 41.30
CA PRO A 318 -9.63 1.81 42.39
C PRO A 318 -9.90 3.33 42.36
N PHE A 319 -11.18 3.68 42.27
CA PHE A 319 -11.68 5.04 42.42
C PHE A 319 -12.56 5.13 43.66
N ARG A 320 -12.33 6.14 44.50
CA ARG A 320 -13.12 6.37 45.71
C ARG A 320 -13.49 7.83 45.84
N PHE A 321 -14.78 8.10 45.99
CA PHE A 321 -15.30 9.38 46.40
C PHE A 321 -15.45 9.42 47.91
N SER A 322 -15.16 10.57 48.51
CA SER A 322 -15.33 10.86 49.93
C SER A 322 -16.13 12.15 50.04
N ALA A 323 -17.40 12.01 50.40
CA ALA A 323 -18.30 13.14 50.58
C ALA A 323 -17.86 14.02 51.76
N LYS A 324 -18.24 15.30 51.67
CA LYS A 324 -18.00 16.31 52.70
C LYS A 324 -18.55 15.84 54.04
N SER A 325 -17.73 16.00 55.09
CA SER A 325 -18.13 15.80 56.48
C SER A 325 -17.95 17.12 57.25
N LEU A 326 -18.30 17.15 58.54
CA LEU A 326 -18.08 18.33 59.41
C LEU A 326 -16.63 18.86 59.39
N LEU A 327 -15.65 18.03 59.05
CA LEU A 327 -14.22 18.38 59.07
C LEU A 327 -13.50 18.23 57.71
N SER A 328 -14.16 17.76 56.66
CA SER A 328 -13.52 17.47 55.37
C SER A 328 -14.35 17.97 54.19
N LYS A 329 -13.70 18.53 53.17
CA LYS A 329 -14.33 18.85 51.88
C LYS A 329 -14.56 17.57 51.05
N ASP A 330 -15.43 17.67 50.04
CA ASP A 330 -15.57 16.61 49.05
C ASP A 330 -14.22 16.30 48.41
N SER A 331 -13.94 15.02 48.16
CA SER A 331 -12.75 14.62 47.44
C SER A 331 -12.95 13.32 46.70
N PHE A 332 -12.13 13.08 45.68
CA PHE A 332 -11.97 11.76 45.12
C PHE A 332 -10.50 11.35 45.09
N GLU A 333 -10.27 10.05 45.04
CA GLU A 333 -8.96 9.44 44.92
C GLU A 333 -8.97 8.39 43.82
N VAL A 334 -7.95 8.44 42.95
CA VAL A 334 -7.64 7.46 41.92
C VAL A 334 -6.33 6.78 42.30
N LYS A 335 -6.38 5.47 42.57
CA LYS A 335 -5.22 4.67 43.00
C LYS A 335 -4.50 4.00 41.83
N GLY A 336 -4.27 4.75 40.76
CA GLY A 336 -3.44 4.31 39.63
C GLY A 336 -1.97 4.67 39.78
N ALA A 337 -1.24 4.63 38.67
CA ALA A 337 0.14 5.11 38.56
C ALA A 337 0.16 6.35 37.63
N PRO A 338 0.17 7.59 38.16
CA PRO A 338 0.38 7.97 39.56
C PRO A 338 -0.89 7.89 40.43
N ARG A 339 -0.71 7.81 41.76
CA ARG A 339 -1.81 7.99 42.71
C ARG A 339 -2.19 9.46 42.78
N VAL A 340 -3.47 9.76 42.58
CA VAL A 340 -4.01 11.12 42.55
C VAL A 340 -5.17 11.26 43.53
N LYS A 341 -5.15 12.29 44.36
CA LYS A 341 -6.29 12.72 45.20
C LYS A 341 -6.64 14.16 44.86
N VAL A 342 -7.92 14.47 44.76
CA VAL A 342 -8.41 15.82 44.44
C VAL A 342 -9.42 16.24 45.49
N VAL A 343 -9.20 17.40 46.09
CA VAL A 343 -10.17 18.07 46.97
C VAL A 343 -11.01 19.02 46.14
N LEU A 344 -12.31 19.01 46.36
CA LEU A 344 -13.30 19.66 45.53
C LEU A 344 -14.05 20.76 46.30
N GLY A 345 -14.42 21.81 45.57
CA GLY A 345 -15.49 22.73 45.91
C GLY A 345 -16.70 22.46 45.03
N GLN A 346 -17.90 22.77 45.52
CA GLN A 346 -19.12 22.67 44.73
C GLN A 346 -19.57 24.07 44.29
N GLN A 347 -20.07 24.18 43.06
CA GLN A 347 -20.72 25.36 42.51
C GLN A 347 -21.97 24.92 41.77
N ASP A 348 -23.10 25.60 41.99
CA ASP A 348 -24.30 25.34 41.19
C ASP A 348 -24.19 26.09 39.87
N THR A 349 -24.46 25.40 38.76
CA THR A 349 -24.52 26.04 37.44
C THR A 349 -25.89 26.67 37.22
N ALA A 350 -25.97 27.64 36.30
CA ALA A 350 -27.23 28.26 35.88
C ALA A 350 -28.23 27.24 35.30
N GLU A 351 -27.75 26.07 34.87
CA GLU A 351 -28.52 24.95 34.33
C GLU A 351 -28.99 23.97 35.42
N GLY A 352 -28.78 24.29 36.70
CA GLY A 352 -29.22 23.45 37.83
C GLY A 352 -28.40 22.17 38.03
N THR A 353 -27.18 22.11 37.49
CA THR A 353 -26.25 20.98 37.67
C THR A 353 -25.13 21.38 38.62
N THR A 354 -24.68 20.46 39.49
CA THR A 354 -23.54 20.72 40.38
C THR A 354 -22.22 20.59 39.61
N LEU A 355 -21.41 21.63 39.62
CA LEU A 355 -20.04 21.67 39.13
C LEU A 355 -19.05 21.50 40.29
N LEU A 356 -18.21 20.48 40.20
CA LEU A 356 -17.15 20.17 41.13
C LEU A 356 -15.85 20.80 40.63
N VAL A 357 -15.38 21.80 41.36
CA VAL A 357 -14.17 22.57 41.05
C VAL A 357 -13.00 22.03 41.86
N PRO A 358 -11.89 21.61 41.23
CA PRO A 358 -10.71 21.18 41.97
C PRO A 358 -10.08 22.35 42.71
N LEU A 359 -9.89 22.20 44.02
CA LEU A 359 -9.25 23.19 44.89
C LEU A 359 -7.80 22.81 45.20
N GLU A 360 -7.56 21.53 45.47
CA GLU A 360 -6.24 20.98 45.77
C GLU A 360 -6.06 19.65 45.04
N GLY A 361 -4.86 19.42 44.52
CA GLY A 361 -4.44 18.16 43.92
C GLY A 361 -3.26 17.58 44.68
N THR A 362 -3.31 16.29 44.97
CA THR A 362 -2.18 15.52 45.51
C THR A 362 -1.78 14.48 44.48
N VAL A 363 -0.54 14.55 43.99
CA VAL A 363 0.02 13.57 43.03
C VAL A 363 1.25 12.95 43.67
N GLN A 364 1.25 11.62 43.83
CA GLN A 364 2.35 10.89 44.50
C GLN A 364 2.76 11.48 45.86
N GLY A 365 1.78 11.91 46.66
CA GLY A 365 2.01 12.49 47.98
C GLY A 365 2.42 13.97 48.01
N LYS A 366 2.62 14.61 46.85
CA LYS A 366 2.86 16.07 46.76
C LYS A 366 1.55 16.81 46.53
N THR A 367 1.17 17.66 47.48
CA THR A 367 -0.06 18.46 47.43
C THR A 367 0.22 19.87 46.91
N PHE A 368 -0.64 20.37 46.04
CA PHE A 368 -0.60 21.73 45.52
C PHE A 368 -2.01 22.32 45.38
N ALA A 369 -2.13 23.64 45.51
CA ALA A 369 -3.35 24.36 45.20
C ALA A 369 -3.59 24.35 43.68
N VAL A 370 -4.82 24.07 43.27
CA VAL A 370 -5.19 24.06 41.85
C VAL A 370 -5.53 25.50 41.42
N THR A 371 -4.87 25.94 40.37
CA THR A 371 -4.95 27.29 39.81
C THR A 371 -5.29 27.23 38.33
N ARG A 372 -5.46 28.40 37.71
CA ARG A 372 -5.70 28.46 36.27
C ARG A 372 -4.60 27.81 35.43
N GLN A 373 -3.37 27.93 35.91
CA GLN A 373 -2.17 27.56 35.17
C GLN A 373 -1.83 26.07 35.27
N ASN A 374 -2.26 25.38 36.34
CA ASN A 374 -1.84 24.00 36.60
C ASN A 374 -2.97 22.94 36.50
N ILE A 375 -4.23 23.35 36.28
CA ILE A 375 -5.36 22.40 36.18
C ILE A 375 -5.17 21.39 35.04
N GLN A 376 -4.59 21.80 33.91
CA GLN A 376 -4.32 20.90 32.78
C GLN A 376 -3.27 19.84 33.14
N VAL A 377 -2.28 20.20 33.95
CA VAL A 377 -1.28 19.25 34.47
C VAL A 377 -1.97 18.23 35.36
N LEU A 378 -2.82 18.67 36.29
CA LEU A 378 -3.61 17.77 37.13
C LEU A 378 -4.51 16.84 36.30
N ALA A 379 -5.18 17.37 35.27
CA ALA A 379 -5.99 16.58 34.35
C ALA A 379 -5.19 15.49 33.64
N GLN A 380 -3.99 15.80 33.16
CA GLN A 380 -3.08 14.79 32.58
C GLN A 380 -2.69 13.72 33.60
N GLN A 381 -2.37 14.10 34.84
CA GLN A 381 -2.06 13.13 35.89
C GLN A 381 -3.25 12.22 36.22
N ILE A 382 -4.47 12.77 36.26
CA ILE A 382 -5.71 11.97 36.44
C ILE A 382 -5.90 11.01 35.26
N ARG A 383 -5.72 11.47 34.01
CA ARG A 383 -5.82 10.61 32.83
C ARG A 383 -4.80 9.48 32.86
N LEU A 384 -3.56 9.75 33.26
CA LEU A 384 -2.53 8.73 33.45
C LEU A 384 -2.91 7.76 34.56
N ALA A 385 -3.38 8.26 35.70
CA ALA A 385 -3.83 7.45 36.83
C ALA A 385 -5.01 6.53 36.47
N LEU A 386 -5.86 6.96 35.54
CA LEU A 386 -7.02 6.18 35.10
C LEU A 386 -6.68 5.09 34.08
N LYS A 387 -5.47 5.07 33.48
CA LYS A 387 -5.10 4.01 32.52
C LYS A 387 -4.88 2.67 33.22
N SER A 388 -5.14 1.57 32.51
CA SER A 388 -4.77 0.23 32.98
C SER A 388 -3.25 0.15 33.16
N GLN A 389 -2.79 -0.55 34.20
CA GLN A 389 -1.38 -0.87 34.37
C GLN A 389 -0.90 -1.91 33.36
#